data_AF-A0A952I1V3-F1
#
_entry.id   AF-A0A952I1V3-F1
#
_cell.length_a   1.000
_cell.length_b   1.000
_cell.length_c   1.000
_cell.angle_alpha   90.00
_cell.angle_beta   90.00
_cell.angle_gamma   90.00
#
_symmetry.space_group_name_H-M   'P 1'
#
loop_
_entity.id
_entity.type
_entity.pdbx_description
1 polymer ?
#
loop_
_entity_poly.entity_id
_entity_poly.type
_entity_poly.pdbx_seq_one_letter_code
_entity_poly.pdbx_strand_id
1 'polypeptide(L)'
;MKNNNIYIDQNAVTILTEVEEGSKDDLCNLLTKMGSDEKGGGIVDFEKISTLHFLRWFLIGNEDVPNTKEGDFENDKLPVTLAFTSNYDGDLDAHLKEILEVAREGIIKVYKNCKGFPKPAAPSDSEIITYLKANTKKNQLFWPAIRGGTVEQLKGESLLRSAIQGFLDSLVQEEKIECKSPKEIKELIVEFVGKDDSLSWALTPRAKPSFSWKFKYYGALVLNLVVFLFPLLILLGICFLLSYIFNKKDNKNRKDISRSQDFDALLKNEDRIFMNQLTVYGALKKPYWFRRTQLRLGLWLFSLNGKYRSNKGKLSGMETIHFARWALFNKNRNVMFLSNYDGAWEIYLSEFIDRSAAAMNL
;
A
#
# COMPACT_ATOMS: atom_id res chain seq x y z
N MET A 1 14.18 -21.96 0.35
CA MET A 1 13.91 -20.52 0.48
C MET A 1 15.18 -19.80 0.92
N LYS A 2 15.54 -18.67 0.29
CA LYS A 2 16.82 -17.97 0.50
C LYS A 2 16.76 -16.81 1.51
N ASN A 3 15.58 -16.50 2.05
CA ASN A 3 15.30 -15.22 2.72
C ASN A 3 15.91 -14.98 4.11
N ASN A 4 16.35 -16.00 4.83
CA ASN A 4 16.93 -15.78 6.16
C ASN A 4 18.35 -15.20 6.12
N ASN A 5 18.93 -15.03 4.93
CA ASN A 5 20.31 -14.60 4.76
C ASN A 5 20.47 -13.09 4.53
N ILE A 6 19.49 -12.42 3.92
CA ILE A 6 19.61 -11.01 3.51
C ILE A 6 18.36 -10.24 3.93
N TYR A 7 18.56 -9.10 4.58
CA TYR A 7 17.48 -8.18 4.88
C TYR A 7 17.12 -7.36 3.63
N ILE A 8 15.87 -7.45 3.20
CA ILE A 8 15.35 -6.74 2.02
C ILE A 8 14.24 -5.79 2.48
N ASP A 9 14.34 -4.52 2.10
CA ASP A 9 13.30 -3.53 2.38
C ASP A 9 12.12 -3.72 1.42
N GLN A 10 10.90 -3.55 1.95
CA GLN A 10 9.70 -3.41 1.14
C GLN A 10 9.52 -1.96 0.73
N ASN A 11 9.07 -1.74 -0.50
CA ASN A 11 8.83 -0.43 -1.08
C ASN A 11 7.45 -0.37 -1.74
N ALA A 12 7.03 0.84 -2.09
CA ALA A 12 5.80 1.06 -2.83
C ALA A 12 6.03 2.08 -3.94
N VAL A 13 5.33 1.89 -5.06
CA VAL A 13 5.32 2.81 -6.20
C VAL A 13 3.89 3.23 -6.51
N THR A 14 3.73 4.50 -6.85
CA THR A 14 2.48 5.10 -7.31
C THR A 14 2.79 5.77 -8.64
N ILE A 15 2.24 5.27 -9.75
CA ILE A 15 2.43 5.82 -11.10
C ILE A 15 1.07 6.34 -11.55
N LEU A 16 1.04 7.63 -11.91
CA LEU A 16 -0.18 8.27 -12.41
C LEU A 16 0.06 8.78 -13.82
N THR A 17 -0.72 8.27 -14.76
CA THR A 17 -0.65 8.62 -16.18
C THR A 17 -2.00 9.14 -16.63
N GLU A 18 -1.99 10.28 -17.32
CA GLU A 18 -3.20 10.80 -17.93
C GLU A 18 -3.66 9.88 -19.06
N VAL A 19 -4.96 9.57 -19.10
CA VAL A 19 -5.57 8.73 -20.12
C VAL A 19 -5.83 9.58 -21.37
N GLU A 20 -5.63 8.99 -22.55
CA GLU A 20 -5.94 9.68 -23.80
C GLU A 20 -7.43 9.96 -23.92
N GLU A 21 -7.74 11.08 -24.57
CA GLU A 21 -9.13 11.49 -24.78
C GLU A 21 -9.87 10.42 -25.60
N GLY A 22 -11.08 10.05 -25.16
CA GLY A 22 -11.87 8.98 -25.77
C GLY A 22 -11.45 7.56 -25.39
N SER A 23 -10.33 7.34 -24.68
CA SER A 23 -9.86 5.99 -24.32
C SER A 23 -10.33 5.49 -22.94
N LYS A 24 -11.13 6.29 -22.21
CA LYS A 24 -11.61 5.96 -20.85
C LYS A 24 -12.38 4.64 -20.82
N ASP A 25 -13.37 4.49 -21.69
CA ASP A 25 -14.31 3.36 -21.62
C ASP A 25 -13.63 2.06 -22.05
N ASP A 26 -12.82 2.10 -23.10
CA ASP A 26 -11.99 0.96 -23.53
C ASP A 26 -11.04 0.50 -22.42
N LEU A 27 -10.39 1.44 -21.75
CA LEU A 27 -9.50 1.15 -20.63
C LEU A 27 -10.28 0.60 -19.43
N CYS A 28 -11.45 1.15 -19.12
CA CYS A 28 -12.33 0.66 -18.06
C CYS A 28 -12.77 -0.79 -18.31
N ASN A 29 -13.20 -1.10 -19.54
CA ASN A 29 -13.58 -2.44 -19.96
C ASN A 29 -12.41 -3.42 -19.88
N LEU A 30 -11.22 -3.00 -20.33
CA LEU A 30 -10.01 -3.80 -20.23
C LEU A 30 -9.67 -4.14 -18.76
N LEU A 31 -9.64 -3.13 -17.89
CA LEU A 31 -9.32 -3.31 -16.47
C LEU A 31 -10.37 -4.15 -15.75
N THR A 32 -11.66 -3.97 -16.07
CA THR A 32 -12.76 -4.76 -15.51
C THR A 32 -12.61 -6.23 -15.88
N LYS A 33 -12.30 -6.52 -17.15
CA LYS A 33 -12.03 -7.89 -17.62
C LYS A 33 -10.79 -8.50 -16.94
N MET A 34 -9.75 -7.70 -16.70
CA MET A 34 -8.57 -8.17 -15.97
C MET A 34 -8.89 -8.47 -14.51
N GLY A 35 -9.73 -7.66 -13.85
CA GLY A 35 -10.11 -7.84 -12.46
C GLY A 35 -11.15 -8.94 -12.19
N SER A 36 -11.86 -9.40 -13.22
CA SER A 36 -12.88 -10.46 -13.09
C SER A 36 -12.31 -11.88 -13.05
N ASP A 37 -11.00 -12.07 -13.30
CA ASP A 37 -10.30 -13.35 -13.30
C ASP A 37 -9.05 -13.25 -12.39
N GLU A 38 -8.87 -14.21 -11.48
CA GLU A 38 -7.75 -14.26 -10.54
C GLU A 38 -6.38 -14.28 -11.25
N LYS A 39 -6.33 -14.72 -12.52
CA LYS A 39 -5.12 -14.68 -13.37
C LYS A 39 -5.05 -13.46 -14.28
N GLY A 40 -5.69 -12.36 -13.91
CA GLY A 40 -5.62 -11.10 -14.67
C GLY A 40 -6.25 -11.19 -16.06
N GLY A 41 -7.24 -12.06 -16.26
CA GLY A 41 -7.88 -12.31 -17.55
C GLY A 41 -6.98 -13.01 -18.57
N GLY A 42 -5.93 -13.71 -18.11
CA GLY A 42 -4.88 -14.29 -18.94
C GLY A 42 -3.90 -13.26 -19.54
N ILE A 43 -3.98 -12.00 -19.12
CA ILE A 43 -3.15 -10.90 -19.62
C ILE A 43 -1.89 -10.71 -18.76
N VAL A 44 -1.97 -10.99 -17.45
CA VAL A 44 -0.84 -10.89 -16.52
C VAL A 44 -0.87 -12.03 -15.50
N ASP A 45 0.21 -12.80 -15.43
CA ASP A 45 0.39 -13.88 -14.45
C ASP A 45 1.12 -13.34 -13.21
N PHE A 46 0.39 -12.63 -12.35
CA PHE A 46 0.97 -11.93 -11.19
C PHE A 46 1.69 -12.86 -10.21
N GLU A 47 1.33 -14.15 -10.16
CA GLU A 47 1.97 -15.13 -9.28
C GLU A 47 3.44 -15.38 -9.61
N LYS A 48 3.84 -15.13 -10.88
CA LYS A 48 5.22 -15.25 -11.35
C LYS A 48 6.10 -14.06 -10.98
N ILE A 49 5.52 -12.95 -10.53
CA ILE A 49 6.28 -11.79 -10.04
C ILE A 49 6.64 -12.06 -8.59
N SER A 50 7.84 -12.57 -8.37
CA SER A 50 8.31 -13.08 -7.09
C SER A 50 8.46 -12.02 -6.00
N THR A 51 8.66 -10.75 -6.38
CA THR A 51 8.82 -9.63 -5.43
C THR A 51 7.50 -8.91 -5.11
N LEU A 52 6.40 -9.27 -5.76
CA LEU A 52 5.15 -8.51 -5.69
C LEU A 52 4.28 -8.93 -4.50
N HIS A 53 4.02 -7.98 -3.59
CA HIS A 53 3.05 -8.17 -2.50
C HIS A 53 1.63 -7.87 -2.93
N PHE A 54 1.44 -6.72 -3.61
CA PHE A 54 0.13 -6.28 -4.03
C PHE A 54 0.23 -5.29 -5.18
N LEU A 55 -0.65 -5.41 -6.16
CA LEU A 55 -0.76 -4.49 -7.29
C LEU A 55 -2.23 -4.14 -7.51
N ARG A 56 -2.49 -2.90 -7.89
CA ARG A 56 -3.80 -2.50 -8.41
C ARG A 56 -3.67 -1.47 -9.51
N TRP A 57 -4.58 -1.59 -10.47
CA TRP A 57 -4.94 -0.55 -11.40
C TRP A 57 -6.32 0.00 -11.05
N PHE A 58 -6.48 1.31 -11.13
CA PHE A 58 -7.78 1.97 -11.04
C PHE A 58 -7.76 3.29 -11.80
N LEU A 59 -8.93 3.75 -12.21
CA LEU A 59 -9.12 5.05 -12.82
C LEU A 59 -9.50 6.07 -11.74
N ILE A 60 -8.98 7.28 -11.89
CA ILE A 60 -9.38 8.45 -11.11
C ILE A 60 -10.12 9.38 -12.06
N GLY A 61 -11.43 9.54 -11.85
CA GLY A 61 -12.32 10.33 -12.70
C GLY A 61 -12.61 11.73 -12.17
N ASN A 62 -13.23 12.55 -13.03
CA ASN A 62 -13.72 13.89 -12.68
C ASN A 62 -14.92 13.86 -11.72
N GLU A 63 -15.77 12.84 -11.85
CA GLU A 63 -17.04 12.70 -11.11
C GLU A 63 -16.81 12.30 -9.65
N ASP A 64 -15.61 11.80 -9.34
CA ASP A 64 -15.26 11.16 -8.08
C ASP A 64 -14.61 12.11 -7.05
N VAL A 65 -14.51 13.42 -7.35
CA VAL A 65 -13.97 14.43 -6.42
C VAL A 65 -15.09 15.33 -5.93
N PRO A 66 -15.68 15.07 -4.75
CA PRO A 66 -16.73 15.92 -4.20
C PRO A 66 -16.20 17.32 -3.88
N ASN A 67 -17.06 18.34 -4.03
CA ASN A 67 -16.80 19.73 -3.62
C ASN A 67 -15.78 20.51 -4.45
N THR A 68 -15.73 20.29 -5.76
CA THR A 68 -14.99 21.17 -6.67
C THR A 68 -15.82 22.43 -6.87
N LYS A 69 -15.49 23.51 -6.17
CA LYS A 69 -16.01 24.83 -6.54
C LYS A 69 -15.32 25.28 -7.83
N GLU A 70 -16.01 26.08 -8.64
CA GLU A 70 -15.40 26.82 -9.75
C GLU A 70 -14.08 27.49 -9.29
N GLY A 71 -13.01 27.28 -10.06
CA GLY A 71 -11.64 27.69 -9.77
C GLY A 71 -10.85 26.81 -8.80
N ASP A 72 -11.29 25.59 -8.46
CA ASP A 72 -10.52 24.67 -7.60
C ASP A 72 -9.40 23.92 -8.35
N PHE A 73 -9.57 23.74 -9.66
CA PHE A 73 -8.50 23.28 -10.55
C PHE A 73 -8.09 24.42 -11.49
N GLU A 74 -6.93 24.28 -12.14
CA GLU A 74 -6.49 25.25 -13.14
C GLU A 74 -7.44 25.29 -14.36
N ASN A 75 -8.22 24.21 -14.57
CA ASN A 75 -9.23 24.04 -15.63
C ASN A 75 -10.57 23.47 -15.13
N ASP A 76 -10.85 23.55 -13.82
CA ASP A 76 -12.04 22.98 -13.15
C ASP A 76 -12.33 21.47 -13.35
N LYS A 77 -11.38 20.72 -13.91
CA LYS A 77 -11.48 19.27 -14.11
C LYS A 77 -10.13 18.57 -13.85
N LEU A 78 -10.17 17.46 -13.13
CA LEU A 78 -9.08 16.48 -13.04
C LEU A 78 -9.14 15.61 -14.30
N PRO A 79 -8.09 15.55 -15.14
CA PRO A 79 -8.11 14.68 -16.31
C PRO A 79 -8.22 13.22 -15.84
N VAL A 80 -8.91 12.39 -16.63
CA VAL A 80 -9.03 10.96 -16.33
C VAL A 80 -7.62 10.39 -16.21
N THR A 81 -7.30 9.85 -15.05
CA THR A 81 -5.95 9.42 -14.71
C THR A 81 -5.96 7.94 -14.39
N LEU A 82 -5.12 7.17 -15.08
CA LEU A 82 -4.82 5.80 -14.71
C LEU A 82 -3.82 5.81 -13.54
N ALA A 83 -4.22 5.18 -12.45
CA ALA A 83 -3.35 4.90 -11.32
C ALA A 83 -2.88 3.45 -11.37
N PHE A 84 -1.57 3.25 -11.45
CA PHE A 84 -0.92 1.99 -11.16
C PHE A 84 -0.22 2.11 -9.83
N THR A 85 -0.41 1.12 -8.98
CA THR A 85 0.22 1.14 -7.68
C THR A 85 0.63 -0.27 -7.28
N SER A 86 1.84 -0.39 -6.72
CA SER A 86 2.41 -1.68 -6.33
C SER A 86 3.15 -1.56 -4.99
N ASN A 87 3.12 -2.64 -4.21
CA ASN A 87 3.97 -2.88 -3.04
C ASN A 87 4.87 -4.07 -3.38
N TYR A 88 6.18 -3.94 -3.17
CA TYR A 88 7.16 -4.90 -3.66
C TYR A 88 8.41 -4.96 -2.78
N ASP A 89 9.19 -6.03 -2.94
CA ASP A 89 10.48 -6.20 -2.31
C ASP A 89 11.62 -5.62 -3.15
N GLY A 90 12.59 -4.96 -2.51
CA GLY A 90 13.81 -4.52 -3.17
C GLY A 90 13.68 -3.18 -3.90
N ASP A 91 14.46 -2.99 -4.95
CA ASP A 91 14.57 -1.71 -5.66
C ASP A 91 13.56 -1.55 -6.81
N LEU A 92 13.22 -0.30 -7.11
CA LEU A 92 12.21 0.03 -8.13
C LEU A 92 12.61 -0.43 -9.53
N ASP A 93 13.90 -0.37 -9.88
CA ASP A 93 14.34 -0.69 -11.23
C ASP A 93 14.29 -2.20 -11.49
N ALA A 94 14.71 -3.01 -10.52
CA ALA A 94 14.53 -4.46 -10.55
C ALA A 94 13.05 -4.85 -10.57
N HIS A 95 12.21 -4.21 -9.75
CA HIS A 95 10.78 -4.49 -9.72
C HIS A 95 10.09 -4.19 -11.05
N LEU A 96 10.38 -3.03 -11.67
CA LEU A 96 9.82 -2.70 -12.98
C LEU A 96 10.32 -3.63 -14.08
N LYS A 97 11.57 -4.10 -14.02
CA LYS A 97 12.08 -5.12 -14.95
C LYS A 97 11.35 -6.45 -14.78
N GLU A 98 11.19 -6.93 -13.55
CA GLU A 98 10.46 -8.18 -13.28
C GLU A 98 8.99 -8.10 -13.76
N ILE A 99 8.33 -6.94 -13.56
CA ILE A 99 7.00 -6.69 -14.13
C ILE A 99 7.03 -6.81 -15.65
N LEU A 100 8.02 -6.24 -16.34
CA LEU A 100 8.09 -6.35 -17.79
C LEU A 100 8.44 -7.76 -18.26
N GLU A 101 9.27 -8.51 -17.54
CA GLU A 101 9.58 -9.91 -17.85
C GLU A 101 8.32 -10.79 -17.88
N VAL A 102 7.38 -10.54 -16.96
CA VAL A 102 6.16 -11.35 -16.81
C VAL A 102 4.95 -10.77 -17.54
N ALA A 103 4.81 -9.45 -17.54
CA ALA A 103 3.56 -8.74 -17.85
C ALA A 103 3.69 -7.74 -19.00
N ARG A 104 4.75 -7.81 -19.82
CA ARG A 104 5.05 -6.84 -20.87
C ARG A 104 3.86 -6.48 -21.75
N GLU A 105 3.19 -7.50 -22.28
CA GLU A 105 2.05 -7.34 -23.19
C GLU A 105 0.86 -6.69 -22.49
N GLY A 106 0.64 -7.01 -21.21
CA GLY A 106 -0.37 -6.37 -20.37
C GLY A 106 -0.08 -4.89 -20.15
N ILE A 107 1.17 -4.56 -19.82
CA ILE A 107 1.63 -3.17 -19.66
C ILE A 107 1.40 -2.38 -20.95
N ILE A 108 1.80 -2.92 -22.11
CA ILE A 108 1.59 -2.23 -23.40
C ILE A 108 0.10 -2.06 -23.70
N LYS A 109 -0.72 -3.10 -23.51
CA LYS A 109 -2.17 -3.03 -23.75
C LYS A 109 -2.88 -1.98 -22.89
N VAL A 110 -2.44 -1.81 -21.65
CA VAL A 110 -2.99 -0.82 -20.71
C VAL A 110 -2.50 0.59 -21.09
N TYR A 111 -1.17 0.77 -21.17
CA TYR A 111 -0.57 2.10 -21.28
C TYR A 111 -0.58 2.69 -22.69
N LYS A 112 -0.84 1.92 -23.76
CA LYS A 112 -1.09 2.49 -25.10
C LYS A 112 -2.26 3.48 -25.13
N ASN A 113 -3.15 3.41 -24.14
CA ASN A 113 -4.29 4.30 -23.95
C ASN A 113 -3.94 5.55 -23.10
N CYS A 114 -2.67 5.74 -22.75
CA CYS A 114 -2.21 6.83 -21.89
C CYS A 114 -1.35 7.84 -22.65
N LYS A 115 -1.48 9.11 -22.27
CA LYS A 115 -0.72 10.22 -22.84
C LYS A 115 0.78 10.02 -22.68
N GLY A 116 1.50 10.27 -23.77
CA GLY A 116 2.96 10.23 -23.81
C GLY A 116 3.57 8.83 -23.70
N PHE A 117 2.77 7.76 -23.73
CA PHE A 117 3.31 6.40 -23.82
C PHE A 117 4.07 6.25 -25.14
N PRO A 118 5.23 5.54 -25.16
CA PRO A 118 6.00 5.34 -26.37
C PRO A 118 5.14 4.78 -27.52
N LYS A 119 5.14 5.49 -28.65
CA LYS A 119 4.32 5.20 -29.83
C LYS A 119 4.81 4.07 -30.76
N PRO A 120 6.10 3.64 -30.77
CA PRO A 120 6.49 2.48 -31.56
C PRO A 120 5.58 1.29 -31.23
N ALA A 121 5.22 0.48 -32.23
CA ALA A 121 4.37 -0.70 -32.03
C ALA A 121 4.95 -1.70 -31.02
N ALA A 122 6.29 -1.69 -30.86
CA ALA A 122 7.01 -2.47 -29.86
C ALA A 122 8.08 -1.58 -29.19
N PRO A 123 7.72 -0.82 -28.14
CA PRO A 123 8.67 0.01 -27.42
C PRO A 123 9.64 -0.87 -26.61
N SER A 124 10.91 -0.48 -26.53
CA SER A 124 11.89 -1.20 -25.72
C SER A 124 11.55 -1.12 -24.23
N ASP A 125 12.02 -2.10 -23.45
CA ASP A 125 11.78 -2.12 -22.00
C ASP A 125 12.35 -0.87 -21.31
N SER A 126 13.47 -0.33 -21.82
CA SER A 126 14.06 0.91 -21.32
C SER A 126 13.15 2.12 -21.54
N GLU A 127 12.45 2.20 -22.68
CA GLU A 127 11.51 3.29 -22.95
C GLU A 127 10.28 3.20 -22.03
N ILE A 128 9.75 1.99 -21.84
CA ILE A 128 8.63 1.75 -20.92
C ILE A 128 9.02 2.10 -19.49
N ILE A 129 10.16 1.61 -18.98
CA ILE A 129 10.64 1.92 -17.63
C ILE A 129 10.85 3.42 -17.45
N THR A 130 11.44 4.09 -18.44
CA THR A 130 11.63 5.55 -18.41
C THR A 130 10.30 6.28 -18.29
N TYR A 131 9.32 5.89 -19.10
CA TYR A 131 7.97 6.45 -19.04
C TYR A 131 7.30 6.24 -17.68
N LEU A 132 7.35 5.02 -17.14
CA LEU A 132 6.75 4.69 -15.84
C LEU A 132 7.42 5.47 -14.68
N LYS A 133 8.75 5.58 -14.69
CA LYS A 133 9.50 6.36 -13.70
C LYS A 133 9.20 7.85 -13.79
N ALA A 134 9.09 8.41 -14.99
CA ALA A 134 8.73 9.82 -15.20
C ALA A 134 7.33 10.15 -14.64
N ASN A 135 6.42 9.18 -14.64
CA ASN A 135 5.06 9.32 -14.13
C ASN A 135 4.90 8.91 -12.66
N THR A 136 5.97 8.49 -11.99
CA THR A 136 5.96 8.11 -10.58
C THR A 136 5.72 9.33 -9.68
N LYS A 137 4.83 9.18 -8.70
CA LYS A 137 4.57 10.17 -7.66
C LYS A 137 5.25 9.75 -6.36
N LYS A 138 5.80 10.74 -5.67
CA LYS A 138 6.39 10.53 -4.34
C LYS A 138 5.28 10.13 -3.37
N ASN A 139 5.45 9.00 -2.70
CA ASN A 139 4.66 8.66 -1.53
C ASN A 139 5.12 9.56 -0.37
N GLN A 140 4.21 10.37 0.18
CA GLN A 140 4.51 11.21 1.37
C GLN A 140 4.63 10.34 2.60
N LEU A 141 3.92 9.21 2.61
CA LEU A 141 4.03 8.19 3.63
C LEU A 141 3.84 6.82 2.98
N PHE A 142 4.69 5.88 3.37
CA PHE A 142 4.50 4.46 3.12
C PHE A 142 4.84 3.71 4.41
N TRP A 143 3.95 2.83 4.81
CA TRP A 143 4.06 2.04 6.02
C TRP A 143 3.81 0.57 5.70
N PRO A 144 4.86 -0.27 5.77
CA PRO A 144 4.73 -1.72 5.79
C PRO A 144 4.63 -2.24 7.24
N ALA A 145 3.69 -3.17 7.48
CA ALA A 145 3.45 -3.73 8.80
C ALA A 145 4.61 -4.58 9.31
N ILE A 146 5.08 -5.51 8.47
CA ILE A 146 6.13 -6.47 8.79
C ILE A 146 7.37 -6.14 7.96
N ARG A 147 8.26 -5.31 8.50
CA ARG A 147 9.49 -4.94 7.79
C ARG A 147 10.41 -6.12 7.54
N GLY A 148 10.89 -6.23 6.31
CA GLY A 148 11.71 -7.37 5.88
C GLY A 148 10.91 -8.66 5.76
N GLY A 149 9.57 -8.60 5.81
CA GLY A 149 8.70 -9.72 5.44
C GLY A 149 8.52 -9.74 3.93
N THR A 150 9.49 -10.30 3.22
CA THR A 150 9.44 -10.45 1.76
C THR A 150 8.39 -11.46 1.32
N VAL A 151 7.96 -11.43 0.06
CA VAL A 151 6.97 -12.34 -0.51
C VAL A 151 7.40 -13.79 -0.34
N GLU A 152 8.65 -14.11 -0.68
CA GLU A 152 9.18 -15.47 -0.48
C GLU A 152 9.17 -15.87 1.00
N GLN A 153 9.47 -14.96 1.94
CA GLN A 153 9.38 -15.25 3.38
C GLN A 153 7.93 -15.53 3.79
N LEU A 154 6.98 -14.71 3.36
CA LEU A 154 5.57 -14.84 3.71
C LEU A 154 4.97 -16.14 3.15
N LYS A 155 5.25 -16.47 1.89
CA LYS A 155 4.87 -17.76 1.28
C LYS A 155 5.48 -18.93 2.05
N GLY A 156 6.74 -18.78 2.47
CA GLY A 156 7.43 -19.75 3.30
C GLY A 156 6.78 -19.99 4.66
N GLU A 157 6.48 -18.91 5.38
CA GLU A 157 5.84 -18.98 6.69
C GLU A 157 4.41 -19.51 6.61
N SER A 158 3.69 -19.22 5.51
CA SER A 158 2.39 -19.83 5.23
C SER A 158 2.51 -21.36 5.06
N LEU A 159 3.48 -21.82 4.26
CA LEU A 159 3.76 -23.25 4.10
C LEU A 159 4.15 -23.90 5.44
N LEU A 160 5.05 -23.27 6.19
CA LEU A 160 5.49 -23.73 7.50
C LEU A 160 4.32 -23.85 8.47
N ARG A 161 3.46 -22.84 8.54
CA ARG A 161 2.26 -22.86 9.39
C ARG A 161 1.37 -24.04 9.03
N SER A 162 1.08 -24.23 7.74
CA SER A 162 0.22 -25.33 7.27
C SER A 162 0.83 -26.71 7.57
N ALA A 163 2.14 -26.86 7.40
CA ALA A 163 2.85 -28.10 7.71
C ALA A 163 2.85 -28.41 9.22
N ILE A 164 3.12 -27.40 10.06
CA ILE A 164 3.05 -27.55 11.54
C ILE A 164 1.63 -27.87 11.98
N GLN A 165 0.62 -27.22 11.40
CA GLN A 165 -0.78 -27.51 11.70
C GLN A 165 -1.13 -28.96 11.37
N GLY A 166 -0.82 -29.42 10.16
CA GLY A 166 -1.06 -30.82 9.77
C GLY A 166 -0.31 -31.84 10.63
N PHE A 167 0.93 -31.52 11.02
CA PHE A 167 1.70 -32.34 11.96
C PHE A 167 1.04 -32.42 13.33
N LEU A 168 0.63 -31.28 13.90
CA LEU A 168 -0.08 -31.25 15.18
C LEU A 168 -1.41 -31.99 15.12
N ASP A 169 -2.18 -31.82 14.05
CA ASP A 169 -3.45 -32.52 13.83
C ASP A 169 -3.23 -34.05 13.82
N SER A 170 -2.16 -34.52 13.17
CA SER A 170 -1.80 -35.96 13.18
C SER A 170 -1.46 -36.47 14.58
N LEU A 171 -0.72 -35.70 15.38
CA LEU A 171 -0.39 -36.09 16.75
C LEU A 171 -1.60 -36.06 17.68
N VAL A 172 -2.58 -35.18 17.44
CA VAL A 172 -3.86 -35.18 18.17
C VAL A 172 -4.65 -36.45 17.83
N GLN A 173 -4.75 -36.81 16.55
CA GLN A 173 -5.46 -38.02 16.11
C GLN A 173 -4.84 -39.31 16.66
N GLU A 174 -3.52 -39.33 16.85
CA GLU A 174 -2.79 -40.47 17.42
C GLU A 174 -2.72 -40.45 18.96
N GLU A 175 -3.43 -39.51 19.63
CA GLU A 175 -3.43 -39.34 21.09
C GLU A 175 -2.02 -39.10 21.69
N LYS A 176 -1.08 -38.58 20.88
CA LYS A 176 0.33 -38.37 21.26
C LYS A 176 0.60 -37.02 21.94
N ILE A 177 -0.40 -36.14 22.05
CA ILE A 177 -0.25 -34.79 22.62
C ILE A 177 -0.73 -34.69 24.07
N GLU A 178 -1.74 -35.46 24.49
CA GLU A 178 -2.49 -35.19 25.74
C GLU A 178 -1.61 -35.22 27.02
N CYS A 179 -0.52 -35.99 27.02
CA CYS A 179 0.40 -36.11 28.16
C CYS A 179 1.69 -35.30 28.00
N LYS A 180 1.82 -34.45 26.96
CA LYS A 180 3.05 -33.69 26.68
C LYS A 180 2.96 -32.27 27.21
N SER A 181 4.05 -31.81 27.82
CA SER A 181 4.24 -30.41 28.18
C SER A 181 4.40 -29.52 26.94
N PRO A 182 4.12 -28.20 27.03
CA PRO A 182 4.35 -27.26 25.93
C PRO A 182 5.79 -27.27 25.39
N LYS A 183 6.77 -27.55 26.25
CA LYS A 183 8.18 -27.67 25.86
C LYS A 183 8.40 -28.90 24.97
N GLU A 184 7.86 -30.05 25.35
CA GLU A 184 7.98 -31.29 24.57
C GLU A 184 7.27 -31.17 23.21
N ILE A 185 6.10 -30.52 23.17
CA ILE A 185 5.39 -30.24 21.91
C ILE A 185 6.25 -29.35 21.00
N LYS A 186 6.85 -28.29 21.55
CA LYS A 186 7.76 -27.41 20.80
C LYS A 186 8.97 -28.19 20.25
N GLU A 187 9.57 -29.07 21.06
CA GLU A 187 10.71 -29.88 20.63
C GLU A 187 10.33 -30.82 19.48
N LEU A 188 9.15 -31.45 19.54
CA LEU A 188 8.62 -32.25 18.42
C LEU A 188 8.41 -31.44 17.14
N ILE A 189 7.87 -30.22 17.26
CA ILE A 189 7.70 -29.32 16.11
C ILE A 189 9.07 -28.96 15.51
N VAL A 190 10.05 -28.62 16.35
CA VAL A 190 11.40 -28.27 15.89
C VAL A 190 12.08 -29.46 15.21
N GLU A 191 11.91 -30.66 15.77
CA GLU A 191 12.44 -31.89 15.16
C GLU A 191 11.76 -32.19 13.82
N PHE A 192 10.43 -32.09 13.74
CA PHE A 192 9.67 -32.25 12.50
C PHE A 192 10.15 -31.26 11.41
N VAL A 193 10.21 -29.98 11.75
CA VAL A 193 10.69 -28.91 10.85
C VAL A 193 12.14 -29.14 10.44
N GLY A 194 12.99 -29.64 11.34
CA GLY A 194 14.40 -29.92 11.08
C GLY A 194 14.64 -31.14 10.19
N LYS A 195 13.70 -32.10 10.13
CA LYS A 195 13.77 -33.27 9.26
C LYS A 195 13.32 -33.00 7.83
N ASP A 196 12.57 -31.93 7.61
CA ASP A 196 12.08 -31.54 6.29
C ASP A 196 12.98 -30.46 5.69
N ASP A 197 13.73 -30.80 4.63
CA ASP A 197 14.62 -29.88 3.91
C ASP A 197 13.89 -28.63 3.39
N SER A 198 12.59 -28.73 3.10
CA SER A 198 11.76 -27.61 2.64
C SER A 198 11.36 -26.64 3.76
N LEU A 199 11.45 -27.06 5.03
CA LEU A 199 11.05 -26.29 6.21
C LEU A 199 12.23 -25.88 7.10
N SER A 200 13.36 -26.58 7.01
CA SER A 200 14.54 -26.41 7.87
C SER A 200 15.08 -24.97 7.91
N TRP A 201 14.86 -24.18 6.86
CA TRP A 201 15.19 -22.75 6.81
C TRP A 201 14.58 -21.97 7.99
N ALA A 202 13.39 -22.36 8.46
CA ALA A 202 12.64 -21.69 9.52
C ALA A 202 13.30 -21.80 10.91
N LEU A 203 14.26 -22.72 11.08
CA LEU A 203 15.06 -22.84 12.29
C LEU A 203 16.08 -21.71 12.43
N THR A 204 16.37 -21.00 11.34
CA THR A 204 17.25 -19.84 11.34
C THR A 204 16.42 -18.56 11.54
N PRO A 205 16.80 -17.65 12.47
CA PRO A 205 16.13 -16.37 12.59
C PRO A 205 16.22 -15.55 11.29
N ARG A 206 15.18 -14.74 11.02
CA ARG A 206 15.20 -13.82 9.88
C ARG A 206 16.42 -12.91 9.89
N ALA A 207 16.90 -12.57 8.70
CA ALA A 207 17.97 -11.60 8.51
C ALA A 207 17.62 -10.26 9.18
N LYS A 208 18.56 -9.72 9.96
CA LYS A 208 18.41 -8.42 10.61
C LYS A 208 19.08 -7.34 9.76
N PRO A 209 18.60 -6.08 9.81
CA PRO A 209 19.29 -4.99 9.15
C PRO A 209 20.75 -4.88 9.61
N SER A 210 21.64 -4.57 8.67
CA SER A 210 23.07 -4.38 8.93
C SER A 210 23.33 -3.19 9.87
N PHE A 211 24.53 -3.12 10.44
CA PHE A 211 24.92 -2.00 11.30
C PHE A 211 24.87 -0.66 10.56
N SER A 212 25.36 -0.61 9.31
CA SER A 212 25.32 0.61 8.49
C SER A 212 23.90 1.06 8.16
N TRP A 213 22.98 0.10 7.94
CA TRP A 213 21.56 0.39 7.80
C TRP A 213 21.02 1.03 9.09
N LYS A 214 21.28 0.43 10.25
CA LYS A 214 20.81 0.95 11.56
C LYS A 214 21.37 2.34 11.85
N PHE A 215 22.65 2.56 11.56
CA PHE A 215 23.29 3.85 11.75
C PHE A 215 22.63 4.95 10.91
N LYS A 216 22.42 4.72 9.60
CA LYS A 216 21.68 5.66 8.73
C LYS A 216 20.25 5.88 9.22
N TYR A 217 19.59 4.79 9.63
CA TYR A 217 18.21 4.80 10.07
C TYR A 217 18.00 5.63 11.35
N TYR A 218 18.76 5.38 12.42
CA TYR A 218 18.65 6.13 13.67
C TYR A 218 19.32 7.51 13.58
N GLY A 219 20.40 7.65 12.80
CA GLY A 219 21.02 8.94 12.51
C GLY A 219 20.04 9.90 11.84
N ALA A 220 19.24 9.42 10.89
CA ALA A 220 18.17 10.22 10.29
C ALA A 220 17.12 10.66 11.32
N LEU A 221 16.73 9.80 12.28
CA LEU A 221 15.81 10.20 13.36
C LEU A 221 16.40 11.34 14.20
N VAL A 222 17.62 11.18 14.69
CA VAL A 222 18.29 12.18 15.53
C VAL A 222 18.43 13.49 14.78
N LEU A 223 18.87 13.45 13.51
CA LEU A 223 18.96 14.65 12.68
C LEU A 223 17.60 15.34 12.52
N ASN A 224 16.54 14.58 12.23
CA ASN A 224 15.20 15.14 12.09
C ASN A 224 14.71 15.79 13.39
N LEU A 225 14.95 15.17 14.54
CA LEU A 225 14.57 15.72 15.84
C LEU A 225 15.42 16.97 16.18
N VAL A 226 16.74 16.91 16.09
CA VAL A 226 17.60 18.03 16.49
C VAL A 226 17.39 19.26 15.59
N VAL A 227 17.29 19.06 14.27
CA VAL A 227 17.19 20.17 13.32
C VAL A 227 15.77 20.74 13.27
N PHE A 228 14.74 19.88 13.31
CA PHE A 228 13.38 20.33 13.06
C PHE A 228 12.52 20.47 14.30
N LEU A 229 12.91 20.02 15.50
CA LEU A 229 12.03 20.06 16.67
C LEU A 229 11.56 21.48 17.02
N PHE A 230 12.46 22.47 17.08
CA PHE A 230 12.07 23.84 17.42
C PHE A 230 11.23 24.52 16.33
N PRO A 231 11.63 24.52 15.03
CA PRO A 231 10.77 24.99 13.94
C PRO A 231 9.42 24.27 13.87
N LEU A 232 9.40 22.97 14.15
CA LEU A 232 8.20 22.14 14.17
C LEU A 232 7.21 22.60 15.24
N LEU A 233 7.67 22.87 16.46
CA LEU A 233 6.80 23.35 17.54
C LEU A 233 6.16 24.70 17.20
N ILE A 234 6.93 25.62 16.61
CA ILE A 234 6.41 26.91 16.13
C ILE A 234 5.38 26.69 15.03
N LEU A 235 5.71 25.86 14.03
CA LEU A 235 4.83 25.58 12.90
C LEU A 235 3.52 24.90 13.34
N LEU A 236 3.59 23.96 14.30
CA LEU A 236 2.41 23.32 14.88
C LEU A 236 1.53 24.34 15.61
N GLY A 237 2.12 25.28 16.37
CA GLY A 237 1.37 26.37 17.00
C GLY A 237 0.65 27.27 15.99
N ILE A 238 1.32 27.63 14.89
CA ILE A 238 0.73 28.41 13.79
C ILE A 238 -0.40 27.61 13.12
N CYS A 239 -0.17 26.33 12.80
CA CYS A 239 -1.19 25.48 12.21
C CYS A 239 -2.42 25.34 13.10
N PHE A 240 -2.23 25.15 14.42
CA PHE A 240 -3.33 25.08 15.38
C PHE A 240 -4.16 26.38 15.41
N LEU A 241 -3.50 27.54 15.46
CA LEU A 241 -4.16 28.84 15.43
C LEU A 241 -4.95 29.05 14.14
N LEU A 242 -4.36 28.74 12.99
CA LEU A 242 -5.02 28.86 11.68
C LEU A 242 -6.18 27.87 11.52
N SER A 243 -6.04 26.63 12.02
CA SER A 243 -7.12 25.64 12.04
C SER A 243 -8.30 26.12 12.87
N TYR A 244 -8.07 26.74 14.03
CA TYR A 244 -9.13 27.36 14.81
C TYR A 244 -9.88 28.45 14.03
N ILE A 245 -9.17 29.27 13.25
CA ILE A 245 -9.75 30.33 12.42
C ILE A 245 -10.54 29.75 11.23
N PHE A 246 -9.98 28.77 10.53
CA PHE A 246 -10.58 28.22 9.29
C PHE A 246 -11.67 27.17 9.55
N ASN A 247 -11.57 26.33 10.58
CA ASN A 247 -12.56 25.29 10.86
C ASN A 247 -13.91 25.86 11.34
N LYS A 248 -13.94 27.07 11.92
CA LYS A 248 -15.19 27.78 12.26
C LYS A 248 -16.08 28.04 11.04
N LYS A 249 -15.53 28.03 9.81
CA LYS A 249 -16.29 28.20 8.55
C LYS A 249 -16.77 26.89 7.91
N ASP A 250 -16.21 25.73 8.26
CA ASP A 250 -16.44 24.46 7.55
C ASP A 250 -17.66 23.66 8.07
N ASN A 251 -18.19 23.99 9.26
CA ASN A 251 -19.27 23.24 9.93
C ASN A 251 -20.69 23.38 9.33
N LYS A 252 -20.86 24.02 8.16
CA LYS A 252 -22.21 24.39 7.67
C LYS A 252 -22.84 23.48 6.63
N ASN A 253 -22.16 22.49 6.05
CA ASN A 253 -22.74 21.67 4.97
C ASN A 253 -22.22 20.21 5.01
N ARG A 254 -22.70 19.39 5.96
CA ARG A 254 -22.72 17.95 5.72
C ARG A 254 -23.99 17.64 4.92
N LYS A 255 -23.83 17.26 3.66
CA LYS A 255 -24.93 16.65 2.91
C LYS A 255 -25.12 15.22 3.43
N ASP A 256 -26.37 14.79 3.56
CA ASP A 256 -26.67 13.38 3.78
C ASP A 256 -26.09 12.56 2.62
N ILE A 257 -25.32 11.53 2.97
CA ILE A 257 -24.76 10.60 2.00
C ILE A 257 -25.91 9.65 1.63
N SER A 258 -26.41 9.78 0.40
CA SER A 258 -27.27 8.76 -0.19
C SER A 258 -26.43 7.50 -0.40
N ARG A 259 -26.86 6.37 0.16
CA ARG A 259 -26.30 5.05 -0.16
C ARG A 259 -26.41 4.87 -1.67
N SER A 260 -25.30 4.64 -2.38
CA SER A 260 -25.35 4.36 -3.81
C SER A 260 -26.09 3.03 -4.03
N GLN A 261 -26.89 2.94 -5.09
CA GLN A 261 -27.62 1.71 -5.45
C GLN A 261 -26.69 0.53 -5.77
N ASP A 262 -25.39 0.77 -5.93
CA ASP A 262 -24.38 -0.20 -6.35
C ASP A 262 -23.51 -0.76 -5.20
N PHE A 263 -23.79 -0.40 -3.94
CA PHE A 263 -22.98 -0.85 -2.79
C PHE A 263 -22.92 -2.38 -2.65
N ASP A 264 -24.05 -3.05 -2.87
CA ASP A 264 -24.14 -4.51 -2.78
C ASP A 264 -23.38 -5.21 -3.92
N ALA A 265 -23.23 -4.56 -5.08
CA ALA A 265 -22.44 -5.08 -6.19
C ALA A 265 -20.93 -4.94 -5.92
N LEU A 266 -20.51 -3.88 -5.22
CA LEU A 266 -19.13 -3.68 -4.79
C LEU A 266 -18.73 -4.69 -3.72
N LEU A 267 -19.57 -4.90 -2.68
CA LEU A 267 -19.32 -5.90 -1.63
C LEU A 267 -19.17 -7.32 -2.19
N LYS A 268 -19.93 -7.69 -3.22
CA LYS A 268 -19.78 -9.01 -3.89
C LYS A 268 -18.42 -9.21 -4.58
N ASN A 269 -17.70 -8.13 -4.86
CA ASN A 269 -16.36 -8.17 -5.43
C ASN A 269 -15.26 -8.00 -4.38
N GLU A 270 -15.62 -7.71 -3.13
CA GLU A 270 -14.75 -7.72 -1.95
C GLU A 270 -14.83 -9.10 -1.25
N ASP A 271 -13.96 -9.35 -0.27
CA ASP A 271 -13.93 -10.59 0.55
C ASP A 271 -13.77 -11.91 -0.23
N ARG A 272 -13.38 -11.87 -1.51
CA ARG A 272 -13.05 -13.09 -2.28
C ARG A 272 -11.83 -13.82 -1.71
N ILE A 273 -10.90 -13.05 -1.15
CA ILE A 273 -9.70 -13.50 -0.46
C ILE A 273 -9.66 -12.76 0.88
N PHE A 274 -9.00 -13.33 1.88
CA PHE A 274 -8.88 -12.73 3.22
C PHE A 274 -8.31 -11.29 3.24
N MET A 275 -7.51 -10.93 2.24
CA MET A 275 -6.91 -9.61 2.09
C MET A 275 -7.73 -8.74 1.12
N ASN A 276 -8.21 -7.61 1.63
CA ASN A 276 -8.92 -6.57 0.90
C ASN A 276 -8.05 -5.36 0.58
N GLN A 277 -8.59 -4.47 -0.26
CA GLN A 277 -7.97 -3.21 -0.61
C GLN A 277 -8.88 -2.02 -0.31
N LEU A 278 -8.28 -0.92 0.11
CA LEU A 278 -8.95 0.37 0.21
C LEU A 278 -8.25 1.37 -0.69
N THR A 279 -9.03 2.05 -1.52
CA THR A 279 -8.61 3.21 -2.29
C THR A 279 -9.51 4.39 -1.97
N VAL A 280 -8.97 5.41 -1.30
CA VAL A 280 -9.66 6.68 -1.05
C VAL A 280 -8.86 7.79 -1.67
N TYR A 281 -9.51 8.71 -2.37
CA TYR A 281 -8.87 9.93 -2.83
C TYR A 281 -9.84 11.11 -2.74
N GLY A 282 -9.29 12.30 -2.69
CA GLY A 282 -10.08 13.52 -2.58
C GLY A 282 -9.26 14.79 -2.83
N ALA A 283 -9.96 15.90 -2.97
CA ALA A 283 -9.35 17.22 -3.08
C ALA A 283 -9.09 17.82 -1.70
N LEU A 284 -7.97 18.54 -1.59
CA LEU A 284 -7.72 19.44 -0.48
C LEU A 284 -8.65 20.64 -0.59
N LYS A 285 -9.23 21.04 0.53
CA LYS A 285 -10.05 22.26 0.57
C LYS A 285 -9.17 23.51 0.44
N LYS A 286 -9.74 24.60 -0.07
CA LYS A 286 -9.14 25.94 0.01
C LYS A 286 -9.08 26.42 1.47
N PRO A 287 -8.07 27.23 1.86
CA PRO A 287 -6.93 27.64 1.03
C PRO A 287 -5.87 26.54 0.91
N TYR A 288 -5.44 26.25 -0.34
CA TYR A 288 -4.59 25.09 -0.64
C TYR A 288 -3.25 25.10 0.08
N TRP A 289 -2.58 26.25 0.13
CA TRP A 289 -1.24 26.32 0.71
C TRP A 289 -1.27 25.89 2.18
N PHE A 290 -2.30 26.29 2.93
CA PHE A 290 -2.47 25.97 4.34
C PHE A 290 -2.78 24.49 4.54
N ARG A 291 -3.85 23.99 3.91
CA ARG A 291 -4.27 22.58 4.02
C ARG A 291 -3.18 21.62 3.52
N ARG A 292 -2.44 22.00 2.47
CA ARG A 292 -1.29 21.22 1.96
C ARG A 292 -0.14 21.20 2.96
N THR A 293 0.20 22.32 3.60
CA THR A 293 1.27 22.36 4.61
C THR A 293 0.90 21.51 5.81
N GLN A 294 -0.32 21.65 6.31
CA GLN A 294 -0.86 20.85 7.41
C GLN A 294 -0.83 19.35 7.09
N LEU A 295 -1.33 18.96 5.92
CA LEU A 295 -1.30 17.55 5.48
C LEU A 295 0.13 17.04 5.38
N ARG A 296 1.06 17.78 4.77
CA ARG A 296 2.46 17.36 4.66
C ARG A 296 3.12 17.20 6.03
N LEU A 297 2.83 18.11 6.96
CA LEU A 297 3.34 18.07 8.32
C LEU A 297 2.79 16.86 9.07
N GLY A 298 1.47 16.65 9.01
CA GLY A 298 0.80 15.51 9.63
C GLY A 298 1.31 14.18 9.08
N LEU A 299 1.42 14.04 7.75
CA LEU A 299 1.98 12.85 7.11
C LEU A 299 3.46 12.66 7.45
N TRP A 300 4.25 13.73 7.56
CA TRP A 300 5.64 13.60 7.98
C TRP A 300 5.74 13.10 9.43
N LEU A 301 4.98 13.67 10.36
CA LEU A 301 4.92 13.20 11.76
C LEU A 301 4.43 11.75 11.85
N PHE A 302 3.38 11.41 11.11
CA PHE A 302 2.86 10.05 11.05
C PHE A 302 3.88 9.10 10.43
N SER A 303 4.68 9.55 9.47
CA SER A 303 5.75 8.74 8.87
C SER A 303 6.86 8.46 9.88
N LEU A 304 7.19 9.42 10.77
CA LEU A 304 8.14 9.19 11.85
C LEU A 304 7.58 8.19 12.87
N ASN A 305 6.31 8.31 13.24
CA ASN A 305 5.65 7.35 14.13
C ASN A 305 5.64 5.94 13.51
N GLY A 306 5.15 5.84 12.27
CA GLY A 306 5.16 4.62 11.46
C GLY A 306 6.55 4.00 11.37
N LYS A 307 7.55 4.84 11.08
CA LYS A 307 8.94 4.42 10.95
C LYS A 307 9.49 3.90 12.29
N TYR A 308 9.48 4.69 13.36
CA TYR A 308 10.27 4.37 14.55
C TYR A 308 9.50 3.68 15.69
N ARG A 309 8.18 3.81 15.75
CA ARG A 309 7.35 3.28 16.84
C ARG A 309 6.45 2.13 16.39
N SER A 310 5.79 2.29 15.26
CA SER A 310 4.80 1.33 14.74
C SER A 310 5.44 0.36 13.75
N ASN A 311 6.50 -0.35 14.16
CA ASN A 311 7.32 -1.21 13.28
C ASN A 311 7.22 -2.71 13.57
N LYS A 312 6.24 -3.12 14.39
CA LYS A 312 6.01 -4.51 14.81
C LYS A 312 4.62 -5.02 14.41
N GLY A 313 4.18 -4.72 13.18
CA GLY A 313 2.91 -5.23 12.65
C GLY A 313 1.65 -4.56 13.20
N LYS A 314 1.78 -3.42 13.91
CA LYS A 314 0.61 -2.69 14.45
C LYS A 314 0.66 -1.23 14.04
N LEU A 315 -0.40 -0.71 13.42
CA LEU A 315 -0.59 0.71 13.14
C LEU A 315 -1.71 1.25 14.01
N SER A 316 -1.39 2.14 14.96
CA SER A 316 -2.38 2.61 15.96
C SER A 316 -3.13 1.47 16.68
N GLY A 317 -2.46 0.32 16.85
CA GLY A 317 -3.03 -0.88 17.46
C GLY A 317 -3.90 -1.75 16.54
N MET A 318 -4.10 -1.38 15.27
CA MET A 318 -4.70 -2.25 14.26
C MET A 318 -3.62 -3.21 13.73
N GLU A 319 -3.91 -4.51 13.77
CA GLU A 319 -2.97 -5.58 13.36
C GLU A 319 -3.30 -6.14 11.97
N THR A 320 -4.46 -5.78 11.43
CA THR A 320 -4.99 -6.25 10.15
C THR A 320 -4.45 -5.46 8.96
N ILE A 321 -3.75 -4.34 9.18
CA ILE A 321 -3.21 -3.52 8.10
C ILE A 321 -1.84 -4.06 7.69
N HIS A 322 -1.66 -4.41 6.41
CA HIS A 322 -0.39 -4.87 5.84
C HIS A 322 0.44 -3.72 5.28
N PHE A 323 -0.21 -2.86 4.50
CA PHE A 323 0.42 -1.70 3.88
C PHE A 323 -0.52 -0.50 3.91
N ALA A 324 0.03 0.66 4.24
CA ALA A 324 -0.69 1.93 4.20
C ALA A 324 0.17 3.00 3.51
N ARG A 325 -0.41 3.77 2.60
CA ARG A 325 0.33 4.85 1.91
C ARG A 325 -0.52 6.04 1.57
N TRP A 326 0.13 7.20 1.56
CA TRP A 326 -0.43 8.47 1.13
C TRP A 326 0.39 9.05 0.00
N ALA A 327 -0.28 9.45 -1.08
CA ALA A 327 0.33 10.15 -2.20
C ALA A 327 -0.44 11.43 -2.54
N LEU A 328 0.30 12.53 -2.69
CA LEU A 328 -0.16 13.81 -3.20
C LEU A 328 0.02 13.82 -4.70
N PHE A 329 -1.01 14.25 -5.41
CA PHE A 329 -1.00 14.34 -6.86
C PHE A 329 -1.71 15.61 -7.34
N ASN A 330 -1.76 15.79 -8.65
CA ASN A 330 -2.37 16.96 -9.30
C ASN A 330 -1.89 18.29 -8.69
N LYS A 331 -0.60 18.60 -8.85
CA LYS A 331 0.06 19.78 -8.25
C LYS A 331 -0.08 19.87 -6.72
N ASN A 332 -0.21 18.71 -6.04
CA ASN A 332 -0.47 18.59 -4.59
C ASN A 332 -1.80 19.21 -4.14
N ARG A 333 -2.83 19.18 -5.01
CA ARG A 333 -4.19 19.58 -4.67
C ARG A 333 -5.09 18.41 -4.33
N ASN A 334 -4.69 17.19 -4.69
CA ASN A 334 -5.38 15.97 -4.35
C ASN A 334 -4.49 15.07 -3.51
N VAL A 335 -5.12 14.29 -2.64
CA VAL A 335 -4.48 13.26 -1.82
C VAL A 335 -5.18 11.94 -2.08
N MET A 336 -4.40 10.88 -2.18
CA MET A 336 -4.90 9.51 -2.13
C MET A 336 -4.34 8.80 -0.90
N PHE A 337 -5.19 8.01 -0.28
CA PHE A 337 -4.87 7.04 0.74
C PHE A 337 -5.16 5.64 0.19
N LEU A 338 -4.17 4.77 0.26
CA LEU A 338 -4.27 3.40 -0.22
C LEU A 338 -3.88 2.46 0.91
N SER A 339 -4.72 1.47 1.21
CA SER A 339 -4.48 0.47 2.24
C SER A 339 -4.69 -0.94 1.71
N ASN A 340 -3.92 -1.88 2.25
CA ASN A 340 -4.09 -3.32 2.10
C ASN A 340 -4.28 -3.91 3.50
N TYR A 341 -5.36 -4.66 3.71
CA TYR A 341 -5.76 -5.08 5.04
C TYR A 341 -6.54 -6.40 5.02
N ASP A 342 -6.63 -7.05 6.16
CA ASP A 342 -7.42 -8.27 6.36
C ASP A 342 -8.82 -7.98 6.90
N GLY A 343 -9.79 -8.78 6.47
CA GLY A 343 -11.18 -8.74 6.95
C GLY A 343 -12.06 -7.70 6.26
N ALA A 344 -13.31 -7.61 6.70
CA ALA A 344 -14.35 -6.82 6.05
C ALA A 344 -14.11 -5.30 6.14
N TRP A 345 -14.55 -4.59 5.12
CA TRP A 345 -14.46 -3.13 5.00
C TRP A 345 -15.02 -2.37 6.20
N GLU A 346 -16.19 -2.77 6.70
CA GLU A 346 -16.88 -2.08 7.80
C GLU A 346 -16.06 -2.14 9.09
N ILE A 347 -15.42 -3.28 9.36
CA ILE A 347 -14.58 -3.48 10.54
C ILE A 347 -13.35 -2.60 10.43
N TYR A 348 -12.70 -2.60 9.26
CA TYR A 348 -11.54 -1.74 9.01
C TYR A 348 -11.88 -0.27 9.20
N LEU A 349 -12.97 0.21 8.61
CA LEU A 349 -13.34 1.63 8.68
C LEU A 349 -13.72 2.03 10.11
N SER A 350 -14.42 1.17 10.86
CA SER A 350 -14.73 1.42 12.27
C SER A 350 -13.46 1.55 13.11
N GLU A 351 -12.52 0.58 13.01
CA GLU A 351 -11.26 0.65 13.75
C GLU A 351 -10.41 1.85 13.36
N PHE A 352 -10.39 2.17 12.06
CA PHE A 352 -9.63 3.29 11.53
C PHE A 352 -10.20 4.64 11.97
N ILE A 353 -11.53 4.82 11.94
CA ILE A 353 -12.19 6.03 12.44
C ILE A 353 -11.96 6.15 13.96
N ASP A 354 -12.25 5.11 14.73
CA ASP A 354 -12.16 5.17 16.19
C ASP A 354 -10.74 5.46 16.68
N ARG A 355 -9.71 4.95 15.98
CA ARG A 355 -8.31 5.06 16.40
C ARG A 355 -7.48 6.10 15.66
N SER A 356 -7.98 6.64 14.54
CA SER A 356 -7.21 7.55 13.66
C SER A 356 -7.96 8.83 13.27
N ALA A 357 -9.24 9.00 13.62
CA ALA A 357 -10.01 10.21 13.27
C ALA A 357 -9.36 11.50 13.79
N ALA A 358 -8.74 11.47 14.98
CA ALA A 358 -8.00 12.61 15.52
C ALA A 358 -6.77 12.99 14.67
N ALA A 359 -6.11 12.01 14.04
CA ALA A 359 -4.96 12.23 13.16
C ALA A 359 -5.36 12.70 11.75
N MET A 360 -6.59 12.39 11.31
CA MET A 360 -7.11 12.77 9.99
C MET A 360 -7.87 14.09 9.96
N ASN A 361 -8.43 14.53 11.10
CA ASN A 361 -9.07 15.83 11.23
C ASN A 361 -8.07 16.98 11.51
N LEU A 362 -6.76 16.71 11.44
CA LEU A 362 -5.71 17.70 11.59
C LEU A 362 -5.91 18.86 10.63
#